data_AF-A0A2D7MTF5-F1
#
_entry.id   AF-A0A2D7MTF5-F1
#
_cell.length_a   1.000
_cell.length_b   1.000
_cell.length_c   1.000
_cell.angle_alpha   90.00
_cell.angle_beta   90.00
_cell.angle_gamma   90.00
#
_symmetry.space_group_name_H-M   'P 1'
#
loop_
_entity.id
_entity.type
_entity.pdbx_description
1 polymer ?
#
loop_
_entity_poly.entity_id
_entity_poly.type
_entity_poly.pdbx_seq_one_letter_code
_entity_poly.pdbx_strand_id
1 'polypeptide(L)'
;MRKADTVEVLIGLGSNQGNRFIHLQKALFKIDEVIGPVVACSKCYKNKAVGFDGDDFINACIAVKTRLDAHEVLNKLLLIEKELGRKRKAHFSYTNRPIDLDLLYYEDLTIQTTQLELPHPRIAQRRFVLKPLMDIAPQKVHPLNKRITTELLTHCEDENDVIAVEKTLHMSRKSFWQNSGYICIEGCIGVGKTSLCQKIAETFEVPYFLESFENNPFLSSFYENKDKYSLPVELSFLADRSEQIENHFQHLTKPQGILSDYHLSKSLMFAEINLQGSALDLYKRWYNFSLTHLKNPSLYVYLRRPLEVIKGQILKRGRPYEMGISEDYLKKIIKSYECYLKVEKDFEYLQLNLEKNDFIVDNEVFKQIVFKIENALLIQQYSD
;
A
#
# COMPACT_ATOMS: atom_id res chain seq x y z
N MET A 1 21.58 1.44 31.47
CA MET A 1 20.81 0.36 30.78
C MET A 1 21.53 0.04 29.48
N ARG A 2 22.09 -1.17 29.32
CA ARG A 2 22.68 -1.60 28.04
C ARG A 2 21.56 -1.65 27.00
N LYS A 3 21.74 -1.06 25.81
CA LYS A 3 20.87 -1.31 24.66
C LYS A 3 20.83 -2.83 24.48
N ALA A 4 19.65 -3.43 24.42
CA ALA A 4 19.54 -4.85 24.10
C ALA A 4 20.10 -5.04 22.68
N ASP A 5 21.21 -5.78 22.55
CA ASP A 5 21.90 -6.01 21.29
C ASP A 5 20.96 -6.77 20.34
N THR A 6 20.73 -6.21 19.15
CA THR A 6 19.95 -6.87 18.09
C THR A 6 20.89 -7.74 17.26
N VAL A 7 20.46 -8.97 16.97
CA VAL A 7 21.20 -9.93 16.14
C VAL A 7 20.70 -9.90 14.69
N GLU A 8 21.52 -10.40 13.77
CA GLU A 8 21.13 -10.56 12.37
C GLU A 8 20.61 -11.96 12.05
N VAL A 9 19.49 -12.02 11.33
CA VAL A 9 18.98 -13.25 10.75
C VAL A 9 18.79 -13.09 9.24
N LEU A 10 19.09 -14.14 8.49
CA LEU A 10 18.90 -14.20 7.04
C LEU A 10 17.78 -15.17 6.75
N ILE A 11 16.76 -14.71 6.03
CA ILE A 11 15.53 -15.47 5.76
C ILE A 11 15.33 -15.56 4.24
N GLY A 12 15.06 -16.77 3.76
CA GLY A 12 14.63 -17.03 2.39
C GLY A 12 13.11 -16.96 2.29
N LEU A 13 12.60 -16.36 1.23
CA LEU A 13 11.18 -16.31 0.90
C LEU A 13 10.97 -16.98 -0.46
N GLY A 14 9.91 -17.78 -0.59
CA GLY A 14 9.52 -18.42 -1.85
C GLY A 14 8.01 -18.48 -2.01
N SER A 15 7.50 -18.26 -3.23
CA SER A 15 6.09 -18.42 -3.54
C SER A 15 5.87 -18.94 -4.96
N ASN A 16 4.96 -19.88 -5.15
CA ASN A 16 4.63 -20.46 -6.46
C ASN A 16 3.13 -20.63 -6.74
N GLN A 17 2.25 -20.02 -5.96
CA GLN A 17 0.81 -20.06 -6.22
C GLN A 17 0.20 -18.66 -6.32
N GLY A 18 -0.67 -18.47 -7.31
CA GLY A 18 -1.49 -17.26 -7.46
C GLY A 18 -0.62 -16.00 -7.55
N ASN A 19 -0.97 -14.97 -6.77
CA ASN A 19 -0.30 -13.66 -6.78
C ASN A 19 1.03 -13.69 -6.01
N ARG A 20 2.05 -14.35 -6.59
CA ARG A 20 3.33 -14.68 -5.94
C ARG A 20 4.03 -13.48 -5.29
N PHE A 21 4.13 -12.36 -6.00
CA PHE A 21 4.73 -11.13 -5.45
C PHE A 21 3.92 -10.53 -4.29
N ILE A 22 2.59 -10.58 -4.36
CA ILE A 22 1.72 -10.10 -3.28
C ILE A 22 1.93 -10.94 -2.02
N HIS A 23 2.08 -12.25 -2.15
CA HIS A 23 2.38 -13.12 -1.01
C HIS A 23 3.74 -12.82 -0.38
N LEU A 24 4.78 -12.67 -1.21
CA LEU A 24 6.12 -12.29 -0.74
C LEU A 24 6.09 -10.95 -0.02
N GLN A 25 5.42 -9.94 -0.60
CA GLN A 25 5.34 -8.60 -0.02
C GLN A 25 4.59 -8.58 1.32
N LYS A 26 3.47 -9.32 1.41
CA LYS A 26 2.72 -9.46 2.67
C LYS A 26 3.52 -10.18 3.75
N ALA A 27 4.24 -11.24 3.38
CA ALA A 27 5.12 -11.94 4.30
C ALA A 27 6.21 -11.01 4.83
N LEU A 28 6.82 -10.22 3.95
CA LEU A 28 7.83 -9.25 4.32
C LEU A 28 7.28 -8.20 5.31
N PHE A 29 6.11 -7.60 5.03
CA PHE A 29 5.47 -6.66 5.98
C PHE A 29 5.17 -7.29 7.35
N LYS A 30 4.75 -8.55 7.37
CA LYS A 30 4.53 -9.29 8.62
C LYS A 30 5.84 -9.53 9.38
N ILE A 31 6.92 -9.91 8.68
CA ILE A 31 8.25 -10.11 9.26
C ILE A 31 8.76 -8.81 9.88
N ASP A 32 8.67 -7.70 9.15
CA ASP A 32 9.03 -6.35 9.61
C ASP A 32 8.30 -5.97 10.91
N GLU A 33 7.01 -6.31 11.00
CA GLU A 33 6.16 -6.02 12.16
C GLU A 33 6.44 -6.92 13.38
N VAL A 34 6.57 -8.25 13.20
CA VAL A 34 6.53 -9.21 14.33
C VAL A 34 7.87 -9.86 14.66
N ILE A 35 8.87 -9.77 13.79
CA ILE A 35 10.22 -10.34 13.99
C ILE A 35 11.24 -9.23 14.21
N GLY A 36 11.18 -8.18 13.40
CA GLY A 36 12.04 -7.00 13.52
C GLY A 36 12.30 -6.33 12.17
N PRO A 37 12.95 -5.16 12.16
CA PRO A 37 13.15 -4.37 10.95
C PRO A 37 13.92 -5.14 9.88
N VAL A 38 13.36 -5.14 8.66
CA VAL A 38 14.05 -5.65 7.46
C VAL A 38 15.08 -4.61 7.00
N VAL A 39 16.35 -4.97 7.04
CA VAL A 39 17.47 -4.05 6.74
C VAL A 39 18.03 -4.23 5.33
N ALA A 40 17.76 -5.36 4.69
CA ALA A 40 18.09 -5.60 3.28
C ALA A 40 17.09 -6.57 2.65
N CYS A 41 16.85 -6.40 1.35
CA CYS A 41 16.09 -7.31 0.52
C CYS A 41 16.81 -7.49 -0.82
N SER A 42 16.97 -8.74 -1.26
CA SER A 42 17.53 -9.07 -2.57
C SER A 42 16.59 -8.66 -3.70
N LYS A 43 17.06 -8.80 -4.95
CA LYS A 43 16.13 -8.89 -6.09
C LYS A 43 15.23 -10.11 -5.95
N CYS A 44 14.13 -10.12 -6.69
CA CYS A 44 13.32 -11.32 -6.88
C CYS A 44 13.90 -12.18 -7.99
N TYR A 45 13.94 -13.49 -7.79
CA TYR A 45 14.45 -14.45 -8.75
C TYR A 45 13.41 -15.51 -9.07
N LYS A 46 13.33 -15.85 -10.36
CA LYS A 46 12.41 -16.83 -10.91
C LYS A 46 13.13 -18.13 -11.25
N ASN A 47 12.55 -19.28 -10.88
CA ASN A 47 12.98 -20.60 -11.33
C ASN A 47 11.78 -21.53 -11.57
N LYS A 48 11.96 -22.55 -12.42
CA LYS A 48 10.92 -23.56 -12.69
C LYS A 48 10.60 -24.40 -11.46
N ALA A 49 9.35 -24.86 -11.35
CA ALA A 49 8.97 -25.88 -10.37
C ALA A 49 9.76 -27.17 -10.62
N VAL A 50 10.39 -27.72 -9.58
CA VAL A 50 11.20 -28.94 -9.67
C VAL A 50 10.38 -30.11 -9.12
N GLY A 51 10.15 -31.13 -9.95
CA GLY A 51 9.53 -32.40 -9.53
C GLY A 51 8.00 -32.46 -9.57
N PHE A 52 7.31 -31.44 -10.11
CA PHE A 52 5.88 -31.47 -10.41
C PHE A 52 5.50 -30.40 -11.46
N ASP A 53 4.36 -30.56 -12.14
CA ASP A 53 3.78 -29.52 -13.00
C ASP A 53 3.14 -28.42 -12.16
N GLY A 54 3.71 -27.21 -12.20
CA GLY A 54 3.18 -26.04 -11.53
C GLY A 54 3.87 -24.74 -11.93
N ASP A 55 3.33 -23.62 -11.47
CA ASP A 55 3.87 -22.31 -11.81
C ASP A 55 5.30 -22.14 -11.26
N ASP A 56 6.07 -21.31 -11.97
CA ASP A 56 7.41 -20.94 -11.57
C ASP A 56 7.42 -20.30 -10.16
N PHE A 57 8.45 -20.62 -9.38
CA PHE A 57 8.70 -20.00 -8.09
C PHE A 57 9.29 -18.59 -8.27
N ILE A 58 8.86 -17.67 -7.41
CA ILE A 58 9.57 -16.41 -7.16
C ILE A 58 10.20 -16.51 -5.78
N ASN A 59 11.51 -16.25 -5.70
CA ASN A 59 12.30 -16.33 -4.48
C ASN A 59 13.04 -15.02 -4.21
N ALA A 60 13.23 -14.72 -2.93
CA ALA A 60 14.03 -13.60 -2.44
C ALA A 60 14.72 -13.98 -1.13
N CYS A 61 15.73 -13.22 -0.73
CA CYS A 61 16.32 -13.27 0.60
C CYS A 61 16.23 -11.90 1.26
N ILE A 62 16.01 -11.90 2.57
CA ILE A 62 16.01 -10.69 3.40
C ILE A 62 16.98 -10.83 4.57
N ALA A 63 17.52 -9.71 5.02
CA ALA A 63 18.23 -9.59 6.28
C ALA A 63 17.36 -8.83 7.28
N VAL A 64 17.25 -9.36 8.50
CA VAL A 64 16.40 -8.80 9.56
C VAL A 64 17.22 -8.62 10.82
N LYS A 65 17.04 -7.49 11.50
CA LYS A 65 17.59 -7.28 12.85
C LYS A 65 16.52 -7.62 13.87
N THR A 66 16.79 -8.57 14.76
CA THR A 66 15.81 -9.04 15.74
C THR A 66 16.39 -9.11 17.16
N ARG A 67 15.51 -9.11 18.15
CA ARG A 67 15.83 -9.40 19.55
C ARG A 67 15.33 -10.78 19.98
N LEU A 68 14.66 -11.49 19.08
CA LEU A 68 14.11 -12.82 19.32
C LEU A 68 15.22 -13.85 19.20
N ASP A 69 15.11 -14.95 19.94
CA ASP A 69 15.99 -16.10 19.75
C ASP A 69 15.64 -16.89 18.47
N ALA A 70 16.50 -17.81 18.07
CA ALA A 70 16.34 -18.55 16.81
C ALA A 70 15.05 -19.39 16.76
N HIS A 71 14.60 -19.95 17.89
CA HIS A 71 13.37 -20.73 17.96
C HIS A 71 12.14 -19.83 17.91
N GLU A 72 12.18 -18.67 18.55
CA GLU A 72 11.14 -17.64 18.47
C GLU A 72 10.97 -17.13 17.02
N VAL A 73 12.07 -16.84 16.33
CA VAL A 73 12.05 -16.46 14.91
C VAL A 73 11.39 -17.54 14.07
N LEU A 74 11.82 -18.81 14.20
CA LEU A 74 11.22 -19.94 13.48
C LEU A 74 9.71 -20.03 13.73
N ASN A 75 9.29 -19.95 15.00
CA ASN A 75 7.88 -20.02 15.37
C ASN A 75 7.06 -18.89 14.75
N LYS A 76 7.61 -17.66 14.71
CA LYS A 76 6.96 -16.52 14.05
C LYS A 76 6.85 -16.72 12.54
N LEU A 77 7.89 -17.22 11.87
CA LEU A 77 7.83 -17.53 10.44
C LEU A 77 6.73 -18.55 10.14
N LEU A 78 6.65 -19.65 10.91
CA LEU A 78 5.60 -20.66 10.74
C LEU A 78 4.19 -20.12 10.97
N LEU A 79 4.01 -19.16 11.89
CA LEU A 79 2.74 -18.47 12.10
C LEU A 79 2.36 -17.59 10.90
N ILE A 80 3.33 -16.83 10.37
CA ILE A 80 3.12 -15.98 9.19
C ILE A 80 2.69 -16.82 7.99
N GLU A 81 3.35 -17.95 7.74
CA GLU A 81 2.96 -18.87 6.67
C GLU A 81 1.51 -19.37 6.84
N LYS A 82 1.15 -19.76 8.07
CA LYS A 82 -0.21 -20.23 8.38
C LYS A 82 -1.24 -19.14 8.13
N GLU A 83 -0.97 -17.90 8.56
CA GLU A 83 -1.84 -16.74 8.33
C GLU A 83 -2.01 -16.41 6.85
N LEU A 84 -0.95 -16.57 6.05
CA LEU A 84 -0.98 -16.32 4.59
C LEU A 84 -1.47 -17.52 3.77
N GLY A 85 -2.06 -18.53 4.41
CA GLY A 85 -2.81 -19.59 3.74
C GLY A 85 -2.13 -20.95 3.66
N ARG A 86 -1.00 -21.18 4.36
CA ARG A 86 -0.39 -22.51 4.47
C ARG A 86 -1.30 -23.44 5.27
N LYS A 87 -2.03 -24.33 4.57
CA LYS A 87 -2.72 -25.47 5.17
C LYS A 87 -1.73 -26.62 5.34
N ARG A 88 -1.35 -26.98 6.57
CA ARG A 88 -0.48 -28.16 6.82
C ARG A 88 -1.20 -29.42 6.33
N LYS A 89 -0.70 -30.05 5.26
CA LYS A 89 -1.01 -31.45 4.92
C LYS A 89 0.12 -32.35 5.44
N ALA A 90 -0.25 -33.53 5.92
CA ALA A 90 0.60 -34.46 6.68
C ALA A 90 1.65 -35.24 5.86
N HIS A 91 2.11 -34.75 4.70
CA HIS A 91 3.11 -35.45 3.89
C HIS A 91 4.21 -34.51 3.36
N PHE A 92 5.46 -34.96 3.49
CA PHE A 92 6.70 -34.35 3.04
C PHE A 92 6.86 -34.38 1.50
N SER A 93 5.92 -33.79 0.74
CA SER A 93 6.07 -33.62 -0.71
C SER A 93 6.26 -32.15 -1.11
N TYR A 94 6.96 -31.94 -2.22
CA TYR A 94 7.03 -30.65 -2.92
C TYR A 94 5.63 -30.33 -3.47
N THR A 95 4.77 -29.76 -2.64
CA THR A 95 3.45 -29.28 -3.05
C THR A 95 3.50 -27.79 -3.31
N ASN A 96 2.67 -27.31 -4.24
CA ASN A 96 2.38 -25.89 -4.41
C ASN A 96 2.08 -25.18 -3.06
N ARG A 97 2.69 -24.01 -2.83
CA ARG A 97 2.60 -23.22 -1.58
C ARG A 97 2.30 -21.74 -1.89
N PRO A 98 1.37 -21.10 -1.15
CA PRO A 98 1.20 -19.65 -1.24
C PRO A 98 2.44 -18.87 -0.79
N ILE A 99 3.16 -19.37 0.22
CA ILE A 99 4.41 -18.79 0.73
C ILE A 99 5.21 -19.88 1.48
N ASP A 100 6.53 -19.82 1.38
CA ASP A 100 7.51 -20.63 2.11
C ASP A 100 8.57 -19.69 2.69
N LEU A 101 8.83 -19.78 3.99
CA LEU A 101 9.76 -18.93 4.73
C LEU A 101 10.81 -19.79 5.44
N ASP A 102 12.05 -19.73 4.97
CA ASP A 102 13.16 -20.52 5.51
C ASP A 102 14.11 -19.64 6.34
N LEU A 103 14.33 -19.97 7.61
CA LEU A 103 15.40 -19.36 8.39
C LEU A 103 16.75 -19.93 7.95
N LEU A 104 17.54 -19.15 7.21
CA LEU A 104 18.80 -19.59 6.61
C LEU A 104 19.96 -19.50 7.60
N TYR A 105 20.09 -18.33 8.24
CA TYR A 105 21.14 -18.06 9.22
C TYR A 105 20.56 -17.31 10.42
N TYR A 106 21.13 -17.59 11.59
CA TYR A 106 21.02 -16.76 12.78
C TYR A 106 22.46 -16.45 13.20
N GLU A 107 22.95 -15.27 12.82
CA GLU A 107 24.37 -14.93 12.89
C GLU A 107 25.26 -16.09 12.43
N ASP A 108 26.22 -16.52 13.25
CA ASP A 108 27.10 -17.67 13.00
C ASP A 108 26.70 -18.91 13.81
N LEU A 109 25.49 -18.93 14.39
CA LEU A 109 25.03 -20.03 15.23
C LEU A 109 24.89 -21.33 14.43
N THR A 110 25.36 -22.41 15.03
CA THR A 110 25.10 -23.78 14.59
C THR A 110 24.16 -24.45 15.57
N ILE A 111 22.99 -24.86 15.10
CA ILE A 111 21.97 -25.55 15.90
C ILE A 111 21.66 -26.87 15.20
N GLN A 112 21.63 -27.97 15.94
CA GLN A 112 21.25 -29.27 15.42
C GLN A 112 20.26 -29.91 16.41
N THR A 113 18.98 -29.65 16.20
CA THR A 113 17.88 -30.22 16.99
C THR A 113 16.84 -30.82 16.07
N THR A 114 15.90 -31.60 16.61
CA THR A 114 14.77 -32.14 15.84
C THR A 114 13.81 -31.07 15.33
N GLN A 115 13.83 -29.87 15.93
CA GLN A 115 12.91 -28.77 15.61
C GLN A 115 13.55 -27.70 14.72
N LEU A 116 14.86 -27.49 14.83
CA LEU A 116 15.61 -26.45 14.15
C LEU A 116 17.02 -26.93 13.83
N GLU A 117 17.44 -26.73 12.58
CA GLU A 117 18.79 -26.95 12.10
C GLU A 117 19.32 -25.65 11.47
N LEU A 118 20.41 -25.11 12.02
CA LEU A 118 21.07 -23.90 11.54
C LEU A 118 22.58 -24.13 11.35
N PRO A 119 23.20 -23.50 10.33
CA PRO A 119 22.55 -22.83 9.20
C PRO A 119 21.68 -23.83 8.43
N HIS A 120 20.67 -23.35 7.70
CA HIS A 120 19.72 -24.26 7.04
C HIS A 120 20.48 -25.28 6.15
N PRO A 121 20.25 -26.59 6.30
CA PRO A 121 21.16 -27.64 5.81
C PRO A 121 21.31 -27.67 4.29
N ARG A 122 20.32 -27.12 3.56
CA ARG A 122 20.27 -27.14 2.09
C ARG A 122 20.71 -25.84 1.42
N ILE A 123 21.27 -24.86 2.15
CA ILE A 123 21.69 -23.58 1.56
C ILE A 123 22.69 -23.80 0.41
N ALA A 124 23.75 -24.59 0.66
CA ALA A 124 24.80 -24.85 -0.33
C ALA A 124 24.34 -25.63 -1.57
N GLN A 125 23.14 -26.24 -1.52
CA GLN A 125 22.62 -27.13 -2.55
C GLN A 125 21.60 -26.47 -3.48
N ARG A 126 21.24 -25.20 -3.24
CA ARG A 126 20.09 -24.56 -3.91
C ARG A 126 20.48 -23.21 -4.49
N ARG A 127 20.56 -23.11 -5.82
CA ARG A 127 20.90 -21.85 -6.50
C ARG A 127 19.85 -20.77 -6.29
N PHE A 128 18.57 -21.14 -6.21
CA PHE A 128 17.49 -20.21 -5.96
C PHE A 128 17.52 -19.59 -4.55
N VAL A 129 18.34 -20.15 -3.63
CA VAL A 129 18.66 -19.53 -2.33
C VAL A 129 19.96 -18.71 -2.44
N LEU A 130 21.02 -19.29 -3.01
CA LEU A 130 22.34 -18.66 -3.07
C LEU A 130 22.39 -17.40 -3.95
N LYS A 131 21.64 -17.36 -5.06
CA LYS A 131 21.56 -16.18 -5.94
C LYS A 131 20.96 -14.95 -5.21
N PRO A 132 19.76 -15.02 -4.62
CA PRO A 132 19.26 -13.92 -3.81
C PRO A 132 20.12 -13.62 -2.58
N LEU A 133 20.70 -14.65 -1.92
CA LEU A 133 21.56 -14.43 -0.76
C LEU A 133 22.83 -13.63 -1.11
N MET A 134 23.39 -13.85 -2.30
CA MET A 134 24.55 -13.10 -2.81
C MET A 134 24.27 -11.60 -2.95
N ASP A 135 23.03 -11.19 -3.22
CA ASP A 135 22.69 -9.76 -3.33
C ASP A 135 22.81 -9.01 -1.99
N ILE A 136 22.52 -9.70 -0.87
CA ILE A 136 22.46 -9.06 0.45
C ILE A 136 23.61 -9.45 1.38
N ALA A 137 24.24 -10.60 1.16
CA ALA A 137 25.25 -11.15 2.04
C ALA A 137 26.33 -11.97 1.29
N PRO A 138 27.00 -11.39 0.27
CA PRO A 138 27.95 -12.12 -0.60
C PRO A 138 29.14 -12.72 0.16
N GLN A 139 29.54 -12.08 1.26
CA GLN A 139 30.68 -12.47 2.10
C GLN A 139 30.27 -13.26 3.35
N LYS A 140 28.99 -13.66 3.47
CA LYS A 140 28.55 -14.45 4.62
C LYS A 140 29.25 -15.82 4.60
N VAL A 141 30.03 -16.07 5.63
CA VAL A 141 30.73 -17.36 5.84
C VAL A 141 29.72 -18.37 6.37
N HIS A 142 29.66 -19.53 5.73
CA HIS A 142 28.87 -20.65 6.22
C HIS A 142 29.65 -21.34 7.36
N PRO A 143 29.09 -21.43 8.58
CA PRO A 143 29.85 -21.81 9.78
C PRO A 143 30.40 -23.25 9.73
N LEU A 144 29.76 -24.16 8.99
CA LEU A 144 30.21 -25.56 8.86
C LEU A 144 31.29 -25.76 7.78
N ASN A 145 31.06 -25.36 6.52
CA ASN A 145 32.01 -25.61 5.43
C ASN A 145 33.03 -24.47 5.20
N LYS A 146 32.93 -23.37 5.97
CA LYS A 146 33.86 -22.21 5.98
C LYS A 146 33.98 -21.46 4.65
N ARG A 147 33.09 -21.70 3.69
CA ARG A 147 33.04 -20.97 2.42
C ARG A 147 32.14 -19.75 2.54
N ILE A 148 32.46 -18.70 1.80
CA ILE A 148 31.58 -17.54 1.66
C ILE A 148 30.46 -17.81 0.64
N THR A 149 29.39 -17.02 0.68
CA THR A 149 28.21 -17.22 -0.19
C THR A 149 28.55 -17.23 -1.68
N THR A 150 29.48 -16.39 -2.14
CA THR A 150 29.95 -16.40 -3.54
C THR A 150 30.62 -17.72 -3.91
N GLU A 151 31.48 -18.26 -3.05
CA GLU A 151 32.15 -19.55 -3.25
C GLU A 151 31.14 -20.71 -3.23
N LEU A 152 30.15 -20.67 -2.34
CA LEU A 152 29.07 -21.65 -2.31
C LEU A 152 28.30 -21.68 -3.62
N LEU A 153 27.98 -20.51 -4.19
CA LEU A 153 27.28 -20.43 -5.47
C LEU A 153 28.11 -20.99 -6.62
N THR A 154 29.42 -20.76 -6.64
CA THR A 154 30.33 -21.32 -7.66
C THR A 154 30.43 -22.84 -7.59
N HIS A 155 30.34 -23.43 -6.40
CA HIS A 155 30.44 -24.88 -6.20
C HIS A 155 29.08 -25.58 -6.04
N CYS A 156 27.98 -24.89 -6.33
CA CYS A 156 26.64 -25.45 -6.21
C CYS A 156 26.38 -26.40 -7.39
N GLU A 157 26.07 -27.67 -7.10
CA GLU A 157 25.78 -28.71 -8.10
C GLU A 157 24.40 -28.58 -8.75
N ASP A 158 23.50 -27.79 -8.16
CA ASP A 158 22.21 -27.46 -8.77
C ASP A 158 22.44 -26.73 -10.09
N GLU A 159 21.84 -27.16 -11.20
CA GLU A 159 21.99 -26.53 -12.52
C GLU A 159 20.74 -25.75 -12.94
N ASN A 160 19.74 -25.63 -12.05
CA ASN A 160 18.52 -24.92 -12.39
C ASN A 160 18.78 -23.44 -12.71
N ASP A 161 18.10 -22.96 -13.75
CA ASP A 161 18.10 -21.56 -14.13
C ASP A 161 17.39 -20.71 -13.06
N VAL A 162 18.09 -19.65 -12.63
CA VAL A 162 17.61 -18.69 -11.64
C VAL A 162 17.77 -17.30 -12.22
N ILE A 163 16.66 -16.72 -12.68
CA ILE A 163 16.64 -15.50 -13.49
C ILE A 163 16.12 -14.35 -12.64
N ALA A 164 16.83 -13.22 -12.61
CA ALA A 164 16.36 -12.03 -11.91
C ALA A 164 15.09 -11.46 -12.57
N VAL A 165 14.14 -11.00 -11.76
CA VAL A 165 12.91 -10.34 -12.20
C VAL A 165 12.99 -8.85 -11.90
N GLU A 166 12.38 -8.02 -12.76
CA GLU A 166 12.40 -6.56 -12.62
C GLU A 166 11.57 -6.06 -11.44
N LYS A 167 10.47 -6.75 -11.11
CA LYS A 167 9.60 -6.44 -9.96
C LYS A 167 10.38 -6.56 -8.65
N THR A 168 10.37 -5.49 -7.85
CA THR A 168 11.05 -5.39 -6.54
C THR A 168 10.07 -5.44 -5.38
N LEU A 169 10.56 -5.84 -4.21
CA LEU A 169 9.82 -5.80 -2.94
C LEU A 169 10.21 -4.55 -2.14
N HIS A 170 9.27 -4.08 -1.32
CA HIS A 170 9.43 -2.98 -0.38
C HIS A 170 9.77 -3.52 1.00
N MET A 171 10.82 -2.99 1.63
CA MET A 171 11.33 -3.52 2.91
C MET A 171 10.41 -3.24 4.11
N SER A 172 9.55 -2.23 4.03
CA SER A 172 8.59 -1.89 5.07
C SER A 172 7.30 -1.34 4.47
N ARG A 173 6.23 -1.33 5.27
CA ARG A 173 4.98 -0.64 4.87
C ARG A 173 5.24 0.84 4.62
N LYS A 174 6.08 1.47 5.44
CA LYS A 174 6.50 2.87 5.25
C LYS A 174 7.13 3.10 3.87
N SER A 175 8.12 2.30 3.48
CA SER A 175 8.72 2.44 2.15
C SER A 175 7.74 2.16 1.02
N PHE A 176 6.79 1.25 1.21
CA PHE A 176 5.74 0.97 0.23
C PHE A 176 4.84 2.18 0.00
N TRP A 177 4.32 2.79 1.08
CA TRP A 177 3.51 4.00 1.03
C TRP A 177 4.26 5.21 0.47
N GLN A 178 5.56 5.33 0.75
CA GLN A 178 6.41 6.36 0.16
C GLN A 178 6.70 6.16 -1.33
N ASN A 179 6.32 5.02 -1.91
CA ASN A 179 6.49 4.69 -3.33
C ASN A 179 5.16 4.31 -4.01
N SER A 180 4.01 4.57 -3.38
CA SER A 180 2.69 4.14 -3.88
C SER A 180 2.09 5.06 -4.96
N GLY A 181 2.82 6.09 -5.39
CA GLY A 181 2.32 7.10 -6.33
C GLY A 181 1.26 8.02 -5.70
N TYR A 182 0.41 8.60 -6.56
CA TYR A 182 -0.62 9.54 -6.14
C TYR A 182 -1.91 8.82 -5.74
N ILE A 183 -2.28 8.91 -4.47
CA ILE A 183 -3.54 8.34 -3.97
C ILE A 183 -4.46 9.48 -3.53
N CYS A 184 -5.68 9.49 -4.05
CA CYS A 184 -6.69 10.45 -3.62
C CYS A 184 -7.78 9.75 -2.80
N ILE A 185 -8.22 10.40 -1.72
CA ILE A 185 -9.29 9.92 -0.85
C ILE A 185 -10.50 10.82 -1.05
N GLU A 186 -11.58 10.24 -1.54
CA GLU A 186 -12.73 10.95 -2.06
C GLU A 186 -14.06 10.52 -1.44
N GLY A 187 -15.08 11.34 -1.63
CA GLY A 187 -16.43 11.10 -1.13
C GLY A 187 -17.13 12.29 -0.49
N CYS A 188 -18.35 12.05 0.00
CA CYS A 188 -19.25 13.11 0.45
C CYS A 188 -18.68 13.98 1.59
N ILE A 189 -19.25 15.17 1.79
CA ILE A 189 -18.92 16.05 2.91
C ILE A 189 -19.16 15.29 4.22
N GLY A 190 -18.28 15.44 5.21
CA GLY A 190 -18.43 14.76 6.52
C GLY A 190 -18.11 13.25 6.54
N VAL A 191 -17.66 12.65 5.43
CA VAL A 191 -17.38 11.19 5.38
C VAL A 191 -16.06 10.78 6.08
N GLY A 192 -15.15 11.72 6.33
CA GLY A 192 -13.87 11.46 7.01
C GLY A 192 -12.62 11.45 6.12
N LYS A 193 -12.66 12.02 4.90
CA LYS A 193 -11.53 12.05 3.94
C LYS A 193 -10.25 12.63 4.55
N THR A 194 -10.33 13.87 5.03
CA THR A 194 -9.22 14.63 5.61
C THR A 194 -8.58 13.85 6.77
N SER A 195 -9.39 13.32 7.68
CA SER A 195 -8.91 12.54 8.83
C SER A 195 -8.21 11.25 8.42
N LEU A 196 -8.73 10.53 7.41
CA LEU A 196 -8.07 9.31 6.92
C LEU A 196 -6.75 9.66 6.21
N CYS A 197 -6.76 10.70 5.36
CA CYS A 197 -5.58 11.19 4.65
C CYS A 197 -4.44 11.53 5.62
N GLN A 198 -4.73 12.36 6.62
CA GLN A 198 -3.74 12.75 7.64
C GLN A 198 -3.26 11.56 8.45
N LYS A 199 -4.16 10.68 8.91
CA LYS A 199 -3.77 9.51 9.73
C LYS A 199 -2.86 8.55 8.96
N ILE A 200 -3.09 8.34 7.66
CA ILE A 200 -2.19 7.54 6.79
C ILE A 200 -0.86 8.28 6.60
N ALA A 201 -0.90 9.57 6.25
CA ALA A 201 0.27 10.38 6.03
C ALA A 201 1.22 10.42 7.24
N GLU A 202 0.67 10.59 8.44
CA GLU A 202 1.43 10.58 9.70
C GLU A 202 1.98 9.19 10.02
N THR A 203 1.19 8.13 9.82
CA THR A 203 1.60 6.75 10.13
C THR A 203 2.77 6.28 9.25
N PHE A 204 2.76 6.66 7.98
CA PHE A 204 3.72 6.17 6.99
C PHE A 204 4.67 7.25 6.46
N GLU A 205 4.65 8.43 7.05
CA GLU A 205 5.45 9.61 6.67
C GLU A 205 5.41 9.86 5.15
N VAL A 206 4.19 10.00 4.63
CA VAL A 206 3.91 10.28 3.22
C VAL A 206 3.48 11.74 3.08
N PRO A 207 4.07 12.51 2.13
CA PRO A 207 3.58 13.85 1.82
C PRO A 207 2.09 13.85 1.46
N TYR A 208 1.39 14.91 1.82
CA TYR A 208 -0.03 15.06 1.49
C TYR A 208 -0.42 16.52 1.29
N PHE A 209 -1.50 16.74 0.55
CA PHE A 209 -2.14 18.04 0.44
C PHE A 209 -3.65 17.92 0.66
N LEU A 210 -4.22 18.93 1.30
CA LEU A 210 -5.63 18.95 1.70
C LEU A 210 -6.36 20.06 0.96
N GLU A 211 -7.65 19.83 0.72
CA GLU A 211 -8.56 20.82 0.20
C GLU A 211 -8.62 22.05 1.12
N SER A 212 -8.27 23.22 0.58
CA SER A 212 -8.40 24.50 1.26
C SER A 212 -9.75 25.14 0.90
N PHE A 213 -10.73 25.06 1.81
CA PHE A 213 -12.04 25.71 1.64
C PHE A 213 -12.17 27.04 2.39
N GLU A 214 -11.28 27.33 3.35
CA GLU A 214 -11.38 28.49 4.24
C GLU A 214 -11.11 29.83 3.53
N ASN A 215 -10.31 29.78 2.45
CA ASN A 215 -9.90 30.97 1.71
C ASN A 215 -10.87 31.35 0.58
N ASN A 216 -11.94 30.57 0.35
CA ASN A 216 -12.88 30.85 -0.74
C ASN A 216 -13.81 32.01 -0.34
N PRO A 217 -13.69 33.19 -0.97
CA PRO A 217 -14.42 34.40 -0.56
C PRO A 217 -15.92 34.33 -0.87
N PHE A 218 -16.34 33.36 -1.68
CA PHE A 218 -17.73 33.20 -2.10
C PHE A 218 -18.47 32.09 -1.34
N LEU A 219 -17.78 31.30 -0.51
CA LEU A 219 -18.36 30.12 0.12
C LEU A 219 -19.52 30.45 1.06
N SER A 220 -19.34 31.44 1.94
CA SER A 220 -20.42 31.90 2.84
C SER A 220 -21.60 32.44 2.05
N SER A 221 -21.34 33.31 1.06
CA SER A 221 -22.37 33.90 0.19
C SER A 221 -23.12 32.88 -0.66
N PHE A 222 -22.47 31.77 -1.03
CA PHE A 222 -23.10 30.66 -1.74
C PHE A 222 -24.20 29.97 -0.92
N TYR A 223 -23.97 29.77 0.38
CA TYR A 223 -24.99 29.19 1.25
C TYR A 223 -26.16 30.14 1.53
N GLU A 224 -25.94 31.46 1.42
CA GLU A 224 -26.98 32.47 1.54
C GLU A 224 -27.78 32.64 0.24
N ASN A 225 -27.12 32.63 -0.92
CA ASN A 225 -27.76 32.81 -2.22
C ASN A 225 -27.04 32.01 -3.33
N LYS A 226 -27.53 30.79 -3.57
CA LYS A 226 -26.94 29.89 -4.57
C LYS A 226 -26.98 30.47 -5.98
N ASP A 227 -28.12 31.02 -6.41
CA ASP A 227 -28.31 31.48 -7.78
C ASP A 227 -27.28 32.54 -8.20
N LYS A 228 -26.89 33.42 -7.27
CA LYS A 228 -25.92 34.49 -7.53
C LYS A 228 -24.46 34.02 -7.41
N TYR A 229 -24.16 33.11 -6.49
CA TYR A 229 -22.78 32.80 -6.09
C TYR A 229 -22.29 31.40 -6.52
N SER A 230 -23.12 30.56 -7.14
CA SER A 230 -22.70 29.24 -7.64
C SER A 230 -21.54 29.32 -8.62
N LEU A 231 -21.56 30.22 -9.62
CA LEU A 231 -20.47 30.24 -10.61
C LEU A 231 -19.14 30.75 -10.01
N PRO A 232 -19.10 31.87 -9.26
CA PRO A 232 -17.88 32.33 -8.60
C PRO A 232 -17.28 31.30 -7.64
N VAL A 233 -18.10 30.63 -6.82
CA VAL A 233 -17.60 29.67 -5.82
C VAL A 233 -16.98 28.45 -6.50
N GLU A 234 -17.60 27.92 -7.55
CA GLU A 234 -17.08 26.76 -8.29
C GLU A 234 -15.81 27.11 -9.06
N LEU A 235 -15.74 28.28 -9.70
CA LEU A 235 -14.51 28.72 -10.39
C LEU A 235 -13.35 28.93 -9.43
N SER A 236 -13.60 29.50 -8.24
CA SER A 236 -12.59 29.63 -7.18
C SER A 236 -12.08 28.25 -6.76
N PHE A 237 -12.97 27.30 -6.49
CA PHE A 237 -12.56 25.93 -6.15
C PHE A 237 -11.76 25.26 -7.27
N LEU A 238 -12.15 25.45 -8.53
CA LEU A 238 -11.41 24.90 -9.66
C LEU A 238 -9.99 25.48 -9.72
N ALA A 239 -9.84 26.80 -9.60
CA ALA A 239 -8.55 27.47 -9.62
C ALA A 239 -7.65 27.00 -8.46
N ASP A 240 -8.15 27.07 -7.23
CA ASP A 240 -7.40 26.69 -6.02
C ASP A 240 -6.91 25.23 -6.11
N ARG A 241 -7.79 24.32 -6.53
CA ARG A 241 -7.47 22.90 -6.65
C ARG A 241 -6.45 22.62 -7.76
N SER A 242 -6.57 23.29 -8.90
CA SER A 242 -5.63 23.16 -10.02
C SER A 242 -4.24 23.66 -9.64
N GLU A 243 -4.15 24.83 -9.01
CA GLU A 243 -2.88 25.41 -8.54
C GLU A 243 -2.22 24.51 -7.48
N GLN A 244 -3.00 23.99 -6.52
CA GLN A 244 -2.48 23.05 -5.53
C GLN A 244 -1.91 21.79 -6.17
N ILE A 245 -2.63 21.18 -7.12
CA ILE A 245 -2.16 19.97 -7.82
C ILE A 245 -0.88 20.31 -8.59
N GLU A 246 -0.87 21.36 -9.40
CA GLU A 246 0.31 21.76 -10.18
C GLU A 246 1.53 21.95 -9.27
N ASN A 247 1.39 22.68 -8.17
CA ASN A 247 2.47 22.95 -7.22
C ASN A 247 3.07 21.68 -6.60
N HIS A 248 2.26 20.65 -6.34
CA HIS A 248 2.73 19.40 -5.73
C HIS A 248 3.35 18.42 -6.75
N PHE A 249 2.96 18.49 -8.02
CA PHE A 249 3.42 17.54 -9.05
C PHE A 249 4.51 18.10 -9.98
N GLN A 250 4.63 19.42 -10.16
CA GLN A 250 5.54 20.04 -11.13
C GLN A 250 7.03 19.70 -10.93
N HIS A 251 7.45 19.42 -9.70
CA HIS A 251 8.86 19.16 -9.36
C HIS A 251 9.17 17.68 -9.06
N LEU A 252 8.20 16.79 -9.27
CA LEU A 252 8.39 15.36 -8.99
C LEU A 252 9.17 14.69 -10.11
N THR A 253 10.47 14.55 -9.89
CA THR A 253 11.40 13.88 -10.83
C THR A 253 11.49 12.36 -10.60
N LYS A 254 10.99 11.87 -9.46
CA LYS A 254 10.98 10.45 -9.10
C LYS A 254 9.58 10.02 -8.66
N PRO A 255 9.21 8.74 -8.87
CA PRO A 255 8.04 8.17 -8.23
C PRO A 255 8.14 8.37 -6.71
N GLN A 256 7.13 8.99 -6.12
CA GLN A 256 6.97 9.10 -4.67
C GLN A 256 5.49 8.98 -4.32
N GLY A 257 5.22 8.55 -3.10
CA GLY A 257 3.90 8.56 -2.49
C GLY A 257 3.45 10.00 -2.26
N ILE A 258 2.21 10.30 -2.61
CA ILE A 258 1.54 11.53 -2.23
C ILE A 258 0.05 11.26 -2.02
N LEU A 259 -0.48 11.78 -0.92
CA LEU A 259 -1.89 11.64 -0.58
C LEU A 259 -2.65 12.95 -0.80
N SER A 260 -3.91 12.85 -1.20
CA SER A 260 -4.84 13.98 -1.17
C SER A 260 -6.19 13.57 -0.59
N ASP A 261 -6.95 14.53 -0.05
CA ASP A 261 -8.33 14.33 0.38
C ASP A 261 -9.39 14.81 -0.65
N TYR A 262 -8.92 15.08 -1.87
CA TYR A 262 -9.75 15.39 -3.03
C TYR A 262 -9.02 15.06 -4.35
N HIS A 263 -9.81 14.93 -5.41
CA HIS A 263 -9.42 14.82 -6.80
C HIS A 263 -10.12 15.93 -7.60
N LEU A 264 -9.54 16.37 -8.72
CA LEU A 264 -10.10 17.48 -9.49
C LEU A 264 -11.51 17.17 -10.02
N SER A 265 -11.86 15.90 -10.25
CA SER A 265 -13.21 15.50 -10.69
C SER A 265 -14.33 15.93 -9.76
N LYS A 266 -14.03 16.14 -8.48
CA LYS A 266 -14.97 16.77 -7.53
C LYS A 266 -15.46 18.14 -8.01
N SER A 267 -14.58 18.93 -8.62
CA SER A 267 -14.92 20.24 -9.17
C SER A 267 -16.03 20.15 -10.21
N LEU A 268 -15.98 19.14 -11.08
CA LEU A 268 -17.04 18.93 -12.07
C LEU A 268 -18.36 18.46 -11.43
N MET A 269 -18.29 17.51 -10.49
CA MET A 269 -19.48 16.98 -9.80
C MET A 269 -20.27 18.08 -9.08
N PHE A 270 -19.58 18.97 -8.37
CA PHE A 270 -20.22 20.06 -7.64
C PHE A 270 -20.82 21.11 -8.59
N ALA A 271 -20.09 21.46 -9.65
CA ALA A 271 -20.59 22.35 -10.71
C ALA A 271 -21.85 21.80 -11.39
N GLU A 272 -21.94 20.51 -11.70
CA GLU A 272 -23.13 19.91 -12.31
C GLU A 272 -24.36 19.90 -11.38
N ILE A 273 -24.15 19.98 -10.07
CA ILE A 273 -25.24 20.10 -9.09
C ILE A 273 -25.68 21.57 -8.94
N ASN A 274 -24.73 22.50 -9.01
CA ASN A 274 -24.91 23.90 -8.64
C ASN A 274 -25.14 24.86 -9.84
N LEU A 275 -24.76 24.46 -11.05
CA LEU A 275 -24.81 25.27 -12.28
C LEU A 275 -25.71 24.64 -13.35
N GLN A 276 -26.25 25.48 -14.22
CA GLN A 276 -27.07 25.09 -15.37
C GLN A 276 -26.81 26.02 -16.56
N GLY A 277 -27.21 25.58 -17.76
CA GLY A 277 -27.12 26.37 -18.99
C GLY A 277 -25.71 26.89 -19.28
N SER A 278 -25.61 28.14 -19.76
CA SER A 278 -24.36 28.74 -20.20
C SER A 278 -23.29 28.86 -19.10
N ALA A 279 -23.69 28.95 -17.82
CA ALA A 279 -22.74 28.97 -16.71
C ALA A 279 -22.03 27.62 -16.54
N LEU A 280 -22.76 26.51 -16.68
CA LEU A 280 -22.19 25.17 -16.66
C LEU A 280 -21.31 24.92 -17.89
N ASP A 281 -21.73 25.38 -19.07
CA ASP A 281 -20.94 25.25 -20.30
C ASP A 281 -19.61 26.00 -20.20
N LEU A 282 -19.63 27.23 -19.65
CA LEU A 282 -18.42 28.00 -19.37
C LEU A 282 -17.52 27.26 -18.38
N TYR A 283 -18.08 26.75 -17.29
CA TYR A 283 -17.32 26.00 -16.29
C TYR A 283 -16.64 24.76 -16.89
N LYS A 284 -17.36 23.97 -17.69
CA LYS A 284 -16.83 22.77 -18.36
C LYS A 284 -15.63 23.10 -19.27
N ARG A 285 -15.63 24.26 -19.92
CA ARG A 285 -14.46 24.72 -20.70
C ARG A 285 -13.23 24.93 -19.83
N TRP A 286 -13.37 25.62 -18.69
CA TRP A 286 -12.27 25.82 -17.74
C TRP A 286 -11.81 24.54 -17.07
N TYR A 287 -12.75 23.66 -16.73
CA TYR A 287 -12.46 22.34 -16.18
C TYR A 287 -11.62 21.52 -17.16
N ASN A 288 -12.04 21.43 -18.43
CA ASN A 288 -11.30 20.69 -19.46
C ASN A 288 -9.91 21.28 -19.70
N PHE A 289 -9.76 22.61 -19.64
CA PHE A 289 -8.45 23.26 -19.71
C PHE A 289 -7.55 22.85 -18.53
N SER A 290 -8.11 22.69 -17.33
CA SER A 290 -7.37 22.30 -16.13
C SER A 290 -6.90 20.84 -16.15
N LEU A 291 -7.52 19.98 -16.97
CA LEU A 291 -7.15 18.56 -17.04
C LEU A 291 -5.82 18.29 -17.75
N THR A 292 -5.32 19.22 -18.58
CA THR A 292 -4.13 18.98 -19.42
C THR A 292 -2.84 18.73 -18.62
N HIS A 293 -2.83 19.09 -17.34
CA HIS A 293 -1.68 18.92 -16.44
C HIS A 293 -1.96 17.96 -15.29
N LEU A 294 -3.11 17.30 -15.29
CA LEU A 294 -3.52 16.45 -14.18
C LEU A 294 -2.86 15.07 -14.27
N LYS A 295 -2.16 14.69 -13.21
CA LYS A 295 -1.69 13.31 -13.04
C LYS A 295 -2.84 12.43 -12.54
N ASN A 296 -3.09 11.32 -13.22
CA ASN A 296 -4.05 10.33 -12.73
C ASN A 296 -3.56 9.72 -11.40
N PRO A 297 -4.46 9.48 -10.45
CA PRO A 297 -4.12 8.77 -9.24
C PRO A 297 -3.75 7.31 -9.57
N SER A 298 -2.77 6.75 -8.85
CA SER A 298 -2.56 5.31 -8.82
C SER A 298 -3.79 4.61 -8.21
N LEU A 299 -4.42 5.23 -7.22
CA LEU A 299 -5.66 4.71 -6.65
C LEU A 299 -6.59 5.83 -6.19
N TYR A 300 -7.84 5.73 -6.65
CA TYR A 300 -8.95 6.57 -6.18
C TYR A 300 -9.73 5.87 -5.07
N VAL A 301 -9.60 6.32 -3.83
CA VAL A 301 -10.27 5.71 -2.67
C VAL A 301 -11.58 6.42 -2.38
N TYR A 302 -12.71 5.83 -2.76
CA TYR A 302 -14.04 6.39 -2.48
C TYR A 302 -14.58 5.90 -1.13
N LEU A 303 -14.72 6.82 -0.17
CA LEU A 303 -15.32 6.55 1.13
C LEU A 303 -16.84 6.69 1.07
N ARG A 304 -17.54 5.67 1.54
CA ARG A 304 -19.00 5.65 1.68
C ARG A 304 -19.40 5.45 3.14
N ARG A 305 -20.32 6.27 3.64
CA ARG A 305 -20.95 6.13 4.96
C ARG A 305 -22.46 6.31 4.86
N PRO A 306 -23.23 5.75 5.81
CA PRO A 306 -24.65 6.07 5.94
C PRO A 306 -24.88 7.57 6.14
N LEU A 307 -25.97 8.10 5.58
CA LEU A 307 -26.28 9.53 5.59
C LEU A 307 -26.41 10.10 7.01
N GLU A 308 -26.98 9.33 7.94
CA GLU A 308 -27.10 9.73 9.34
C GLU A 308 -25.74 9.93 10.02
N VAL A 309 -24.76 9.08 9.67
CA VAL A 309 -23.39 9.23 10.19
C VAL A 309 -22.74 10.49 9.61
N ILE A 310 -22.92 10.75 8.31
CA ILE A 310 -22.42 11.96 7.65
C ILE A 310 -22.97 13.22 8.33
N LYS A 311 -24.28 13.29 8.53
CA LYS A 311 -24.93 14.42 9.21
C LYS A 311 -24.39 14.62 10.63
N GLY A 312 -24.28 13.54 11.40
CA GLY A 312 -23.71 13.59 12.75
C GLY A 312 -22.29 14.16 12.77
N GLN A 313 -21.45 13.81 11.78
CA GLN A 313 -20.09 14.34 11.66
C GLN A 313 -20.06 15.82 11.25
N ILE A 314 -20.95 16.25 10.34
CA ILE A 314 -21.08 17.67 9.95
C ILE A 314 -21.48 18.50 11.18
N LEU A 315 -22.49 18.05 11.93
CA LEU A 315 -22.93 18.71 13.17
C LEU A 315 -21.83 18.77 14.21
N LYS A 316 -21.09 17.67 14.44
CA LYS A 316 -19.96 17.61 15.38
C LYS A 316 -18.84 18.58 14.99
N ARG A 317 -18.60 18.77 13.69
CA ARG A 317 -17.57 19.68 13.16
C ARG A 317 -17.95 21.15 13.33
N GLY A 318 -19.25 21.48 13.36
CA GLY A 318 -19.75 22.79 13.80
C GLY A 318 -19.37 23.98 12.90
N ARG A 319 -19.07 23.77 11.61
CA ARG A 319 -18.78 24.87 10.68
C ARG A 319 -20.06 25.66 10.39
N PRO A 320 -20.11 26.98 10.66
CA PRO A 320 -21.34 27.77 10.57
C PRO A 320 -22.08 27.64 9.23
N TYR A 321 -21.32 27.63 8.12
CA TYR A 321 -21.85 27.55 6.76
C TYR A 321 -22.31 26.13 6.34
N GLU A 322 -21.95 25.07 7.08
CA GLU A 322 -22.40 23.71 6.77
C GLU A 322 -23.67 23.29 7.53
N MET A 323 -24.06 24.03 8.56
CA MET A 323 -25.21 23.69 9.42
C MET A 323 -26.55 23.72 8.68
N GLY A 324 -26.63 24.48 7.57
CA GLY A 324 -27.83 24.58 6.72
C GLY A 324 -27.88 23.58 5.55
N ILE A 325 -26.93 22.64 5.45
CA ILE A 325 -26.89 21.69 4.33
C ILE A 325 -28.11 20.76 4.38
N SER A 326 -28.92 20.78 3.32
CA SER A 326 -30.10 19.90 3.24
C SER A 326 -29.72 18.45 2.96
N GLU A 327 -30.56 17.53 3.43
CA GLU A 327 -30.40 16.11 3.17
C GLU A 327 -30.43 15.78 1.67
N ASP A 328 -31.34 16.42 0.93
CA ASP A 328 -31.46 16.22 -0.52
C ASP A 328 -30.22 16.68 -1.27
N TYR A 329 -29.53 17.72 -0.78
CA TYR A 329 -28.26 18.15 -1.34
C TYR A 329 -27.17 17.09 -1.15
N LEU A 330 -27.04 16.52 0.05
CA LEU A 330 -26.10 15.43 0.32
C LEU A 330 -26.41 14.19 -0.54
N LYS A 331 -27.69 13.86 -0.74
CA LYS A 331 -28.11 12.76 -1.63
C LYS A 331 -27.70 13.01 -3.08
N LYS A 332 -27.84 14.25 -3.58
CA LYS A 332 -27.37 14.64 -4.93
C LYS A 332 -25.86 14.46 -5.09
N ILE A 333 -25.09 14.87 -4.09
CA ILE A 333 -23.62 14.67 -4.09
C ILE A 333 -23.27 13.19 -4.15
N ILE A 334 -23.85 12.37 -3.26
CA ILE A 334 -23.59 10.92 -3.23
C ILE A 334 -23.91 10.28 -4.59
N LYS A 335 -25.07 10.63 -5.17
CA LYS A 335 -25.48 10.13 -6.49
C LYS A 335 -24.50 10.57 -7.58
N SER A 336 -23.99 11.80 -7.53
CA SER A 336 -23.00 12.30 -8.50
C SER A 336 -21.70 11.48 -8.46
N TYR A 337 -21.15 11.21 -7.27
CA TYR A 337 -19.99 10.31 -7.12
C TYR A 337 -20.27 8.90 -7.66
N GLU A 338 -21.42 8.30 -7.31
CA GLU A 338 -21.79 6.96 -7.79
C GLU A 338 -22.01 6.90 -9.31
N CYS A 339 -22.47 7.98 -9.93
CA CYS A 339 -22.57 8.10 -11.39
C CYS A 339 -21.20 8.25 -12.04
N TYR A 340 -20.34 9.10 -11.48
CA TYR A 340 -18.98 9.34 -11.98
C TYR A 340 -18.14 8.04 -11.97
N LEU A 341 -18.13 7.30 -10.86
CA LEU A 341 -17.34 6.06 -10.73
C LEU A 341 -17.77 4.94 -11.70
N LYS A 342 -18.99 5.01 -12.27
CA LYS A 342 -19.44 4.04 -13.28
C LYS A 342 -18.84 4.34 -14.66
N VAL A 343 -18.69 5.62 -14.98
CA VAL A 343 -18.24 6.09 -16.29
C VAL A 343 -16.73 6.30 -16.36
N GLU A 344 -16.09 6.57 -15.22
CA GLU A 344 -14.64 6.76 -15.14
C GLU A 344 -13.90 5.45 -15.50
N LYS A 345 -12.83 5.60 -16.29
CA LYS A 345 -11.99 4.52 -16.84
C LYS A 345 -10.49 4.84 -16.82
N ASP A 346 -10.11 6.08 -16.53
CA ASP A 346 -8.72 6.52 -16.64
C ASP A 346 -7.85 6.09 -15.46
N PHE A 347 -8.47 5.64 -14.37
CA PHE A 347 -7.80 5.12 -13.19
C PHE A 347 -8.66 4.10 -12.43
N GLU A 348 -7.99 3.29 -11.63
CA GLU A 348 -8.61 2.32 -10.74
C GLU A 348 -9.15 2.98 -9.47
N TYR A 349 -10.28 2.46 -8.96
CA TYR A 349 -10.87 2.94 -7.72
C TYR A 349 -11.14 1.82 -6.71
N LEU A 350 -11.06 2.16 -5.43
CA LEU A 350 -11.44 1.31 -4.32
C LEU A 350 -12.56 1.96 -3.53
N GLN A 351 -13.75 1.35 -3.53
CA GLN A 351 -14.84 1.77 -2.66
C GLN A 351 -14.70 1.14 -1.27
N LEU A 352 -14.65 2.00 -0.25
CA LEU A 352 -14.65 1.60 1.16
C LEU A 352 -15.97 1.96 1.81
N ASN A 353 -16.78 0.94 2.11
CA ASN A 353 -17.99 1.10 2.92
C ASN A 353 -17.58 1.14 4.39
N LEU A 354 -17.66 2.32 5.00
CA LEU A 354 -17.41 2.54 6.40
C LEU A 354 -18.75 2.51 7.16
N GLU A 355 -18.84 1.63 8.14
CA GLU A 355 -20.01 1.55 9.02
C GLU A 355 -19.94 2.64 10.11
N LYS A 356 -20.60 2.41 11.26
CA LYS A 356 -20.60 3.36 12.39
C LYS A 356 -19.27 3.45 13.14
N ASN A 357 -18.33 2.54 12.87
CA ASN A 357 -17.08 2.48 13.62
C ASN A 357 -16.14 3.63 13.22
N ASP A 358 -15.57 4.28 14.23
CA ASP A 358 -14.73 5.46 14.05
C ASP A 358 -13.25 5.07 13.99
N PHE A 359 -12.68 5.08 12.78
CA PHE A 359 -11.26 4.76 12.56
C PHE A 359 -10.30 5.78 13.20
N ILE A 360 -10.79 6.93 13.67
CA ILE A 360 -9.97 7.88 14.41
C ILE A 360 -9.63 7.30 15.79
N VAL A 361 -10.63 6.72 16.47
CA VAL A 361 -10.52 6.18 17.83
C VAL A 361 -10.11 4.70 17.83
N ASP A 362 -10.64 3.92 16.89
CA ASP A 362 -10.36 2.48 16.77
C ASP A 362 -9.22 2.21 15.79
N ASN A 363 -8.06 1.87 16.34
CA ASN A 363 -6.87 1.54 15.55
C ASN A 363 -7.01 0.23 14.75
N GLU A 364 -7.85 -0.71 15.17
CA GLU A 364 -8.07 -1.94 14.39
C GLU A 364 -8.89 -1.64 13.14
N VAL A 365 -9.90 -0.76 13.23
CA VAL A 365 -10.65 -0.29 12.05
C VAL A 365 -9.72 0.45 11.09
N PHE A 366 -8.82 1.30 11.60
CA PHE A 366 -7.81 1.96 10.77
C PHE A 366 -6.90 0.95 10.07
N LYS A 367 -6.36 -0.04 10.79
CA LYS A 367 -5.52 -1.10 10.19
C LYS A 367 -6.25 -1.87 9.10
N GLN A 368 -7.54 -2.17 9.29
CA GLN A 368 -8.36 -2.85 8.27
C GLN A 368 -8.56 -1.99 7.01
N ILE A 369 -8.78 -0.68 7.17
CA ILE A 369 -8.88 0.25 6.04
C ILE A 369 -7.57 0.30 5.27
N VAL A 370 -6.45 0.52 5.98
CA VAL A 370 -5.11 0.56 5.39
C VAL A 370 -4.80 -0.75 4.66
N PHE A 371 -5.11 -1.90 5.27
CA PHE A 371 -4.91 -3.20 4.64
C PHE A 371 -5.69 -3.35 3.33
N LYS A 372 -6.93 -2.86 3.25
CA LYS A 372 -7.70 -2.87 1.99
C LYS A 372 -7.06 -2.00 0.91
N ILE A 373 -6.57 -0.82 1.28
CA ILE A 373 -5.89 0.10 0.36
C ILE A 373 -4.58 -0.52 -0.13
N GLU A 374 -3.75 -1.04 0.78
CA GLU A 374 -2.50 -1.73 0.44
C GLU A 374 -2.75 -2.91 -0.51
N ASN A 375 -3.79 -3.71 -0.27
CA ASN A 375 -4.13 -4.80 -1.19
C ASN A 375 -4.44 -4.31 -2.60
N ALA A 376 -5.23 -3.23 -2.74
CA ALA A 376 -5.54 -2.67 -4.04
C ALA A 376 -4.27 -2.17 -4.76
N LEU A 377 -3.40 -1.46 -4.05
CA LEU A 377 -2.12 -0.98 -4.58
C LEU A 377 -1.18 -2.14 -4.97
N LEU A 378 -1.11 -3.18 -4.15
CA LEU A 378 -0.29 -4.37 -4.44
C LEU A 378 -0.79 -5.13 -5.66
N ILE A 379 -2.11 -5.21 -5.86
CA ILE A 379 -2.70 -5.82 -7.06
C ILE A 379 -2.28 -5.04 -8.30
N GLN A 380 -2.32 -3.71 -8.26
CA GLN A 380 -1.89 -2.88 -9.38
C GLN A 380 -0.38 -2.96 -9.65
N GLN A 381 0.44 -2.97 -8.60
CA GLN A 381 1.90 -3.01 -8.75
C GLN A 381 2.38 -4.37 -9.26
N TYR A 382 1.71 -5.45 -8.88
CA TYR A 382 2.18 -6.82 -9.14
C TYR A 382 1.28 -7.64 -10.05
N SER A 383 0.21 -7.08 -10.60
CA SER A 383 -0.52 -7.69 -11.72
C SER A 383 0.46 -8.02 -12.85
N ASP A 384 0.27 -9.19 -13.45
CA ASP A 384 1.10 -9.69 -14.55
C ASP A 384 0.77 -9.01 -15.87
#